data_AF-A0A847CEZ3-F1
#
_entry.id   AF-A0A847CEZ3-F1
#
_cell.length_a   1.000
_cell.length_b   1.000
_cell.length_c   1.000
_cell.angle_alpha   90.00
_cell.angle_beta   90.00
_cell.angle_gamma   90.00
#
_symmetry.space_group_name_H-M   'P 1'
#
loop_
_entity.id
_entity.type
_entity.pdbx_description
1 polymer ?
#
loop_
_entity_poly.entity_id
_entity_poly.type
_entity_poly.pdbx_seq_one_letter_code
_entity_poly.pdbx_strand_id
1 'polypeptide(L)'
;MELLLQTALPHQQKAIQNVISIFDAATFTENSESYKNPRFSISDDKLKDVLKSVQKDLHADEKTFTSAKDFLSVDVKMETGTGKTYVYTNLMYELHAHYGLNKFIIIVPSLPIKAGSKNFLTDPYTKRHFRNDCGYNCDIDVCILESKAKKKGKQFFPSAVEDFVKNDNAHTNRISVLLANMQLFTNTDMLTRKDYDYGVEGFYRPLDALKAVRPVLIIDEPHRFTREQKAWNVFVNELQPQSIIRFGATFPDITVGSGKNKVTKKDYMNLVYNLDACDSFRENLIKGVAKEHFEPLSKKNEKIKLSSVQNKESANFIYSKLNENGKLAEKTFALKKGESLGEISDDLSDYVINGIGKNFVEFENNEIKNIGESFTTDVYAQSYQENMIRLSLIRHFEIERENFNRATKIKTLALYFIDDIASYRGENSKGEKSSAYLKDMFERILREETLKQIEKLSPFESDYK
;
A
#
# COMPACT_ATOMS: atom_id res chain seq x y z
N MET A 1 18.24 -3.52 11.36
CA MET A 1 18.23 -2.14 10.82
C MET A 1 17.27 -1.39 11.73
N GLU A 2 17.79 -0.54 12.61
CA GLU A 2 16.93 0.28 13.48
C GLU A 2 16.39 1.44 12.65
N LEU A 3 15.08 1.68 12.72
CA LEU A 3 14.49 2.88 12.14
C LEU A 3 14.95 4.07 12.99
N LEU A 4 15.45 5.14 12.39
CA LEU A 4 15.74 6.37 13.11
C LEU A 4 14.54 7.31 12.93
N LEU A 5 13.76 7.49 13.99
CA LEU A 5 12.58 8.36 13.98
C LEU A 5 12.98 9.78 14.39
N GLN A 6 12.52 10.78 13.64
CA GLN A 6 12.77 12.19 13.91
C GLN A 6 11.53 12.82 14.56
N THR A 7 11.69 13.49 15.69
CA THR A 7 10.59 14.01 16.52
C THR A 7 9.94 15.30 16.01
N ALA A 8 10.55 16.00 15.06
CA ALA A 8 10.20 17.41 14.77
C ALA A 8 10.25 17.79 13.28
N LEU A 9 9.88 16.87 12.38
CA LEU A 9 9.77 17.23 10.96
C LEU A 9 8.65 18.28 10.76
N PRO A 10 8.94 19.48 10.22
CA PRO A 10 7.99 20.60 10.20
C PRO A 10 6.66 20.27 9.50
N HIS A 11 6.72 19.54 8.38
CA HIS A 11 5.51 19.14 7.62
C HIS A 11 4.65 18.14 8.38
N GLN A 12 5.24 17.31 9.25
CA GLN A 12 4.51 16.38 10.11
C GLN A 12 3.85 17.12 11.27
N GLN A 13 4.60 18.03 11.91
CA GLN A 13 4.11 18.83 13.04
C GLN A 13 2.98 19.77 12.60
N LYS A 14 3.09 20.40 11.43
CA LYS A 14 2.03 21.25 10.87
C LYS A 14 0.73 20.47 10.64
N ALA A 15 0.82 19.25 10.12
CA ALA A 15 -0.36 18.39 9.93
C ALA A 15 -1.05 18.07 11.27
N ILE A 16 -0.28 17.72 12.29
CA ILE A 16 -0.78 17.41 13.64
C ILE A 16 -1.44 18.64 14.27
N GLN A 17 -0.75 19.78 14.28
CA GLN A 17 -1.23 21.02 14.87
C GLN A 17 -2.54 21.51 14.23
N ASN A 18 -2.68 21.37 12.91
CA ASN A 18 -3.92 21.70 12.22
C ASN A 18 -5.09 20.81 12.65
N VAL A 19 -4.84 19.51 12.92
CA VAL A 19 -5.87 18.64 13.48
C VAL A 19 -6.18 19.01 14.93
N ILE A 20 -5.15 19.22 15.77
CA ILE A 20 -5.31 19.62 17.18
C ILE A 20 -6.13 20.90 17.32
N SER A 21 -5.89 21.90 16.46
CA SER A 21 -6.66 23.15 16.43
C SER A 21 -8.17 22.93 16.27
N ILE A 22 -8.59 21.89 15.52
CA ILE A 22 -10.01 21.53 15.38
C ILE A 22 -10.56 20.97 16.69
N PHE A 23 -9.79 20.12 17.38
CA PHE A 23 -10.19 19.53 18.66
C PHE A 23 -10.17 20.57 19.80
N ASP A 24 -9.30 21.58 19.76
CA ASP A 24 -9.27 22.68 20.73
C ASP A 24 -10.58 23.49 20.75
N ALA A 25 -11.27 23.56 19.61
CA ALA A 25 -12.58 24.22 19.52
C ALA A 25 -13.75 23.35 20.02
N ALA A 26 -13.52 22.07 20.28
CA ALA A 26 -14.53 21.16 20.81
C ALA A 26 -14.68 21.33 22.34
N THR A 27 -15.87 21.03 22.84
CA THR A 27 -16.17 21.00 24.27
C THR A 27 -16.19 19.56 24.74
N PHE A 28 -15.28 19.21 25.65
CA PHE A 28 -15.18 17.87 26.23
C PHE A 28 -15.99 17.80 27.53
N THR A 29 -16.65 16.67 27.73
CA THR A 29 -17.38 16.36 28.97
C THR A 29 -16.67 15.25 29.72
N GLU A 30 -16.68 15.33 31.05
CA GLU A 30 -16.09 14.30 31.91
C GLU A 30 -16.66 12.91 31.60
N ASN A 31 -15.78 11.92 31.73
CA ASN A 31 -16.10 10.55 31.41
C ASN A 31 -16.52 9.80 32.68
N SER A 32 -17.72 9.23 32.66
CA SER A 32 -18.28 8.48 33.79
C SER A 32 -17.90 6.99 33.79
N GLU A 33 -17.46 6.44 32.65
CA GLU A 33 -17.24 5.01 32.48
C GLU A 33 -15.85 4.73 31.89
N SER A 34 -15.13 3.83 32.55
CA SER A 34 -13.70 3.66 32.34
C SER A 34 -13.31 2.99 31.03
N TYR A 35 -14.27 2.40 30.29
CA TYR A 35 -14.03 1.79 28.98
C TYR A 35 -14.40 2.68 27.77
N LYS A 36 -14.83 3.94 28.01
CA LYS A 36 -15.30 4.86 26.95
C LYS A 36 -14.40 6.07 26.81
N ASN A 37 -14.15 6.55 25.60
CA ASN A 37 -13.54 7.88 25.46
C ASN A 37 -14.40 8.98 26.12
N PRO A 38 -13.76 10.05 26.63
CA PRO A 38 -14.44 11.32 26.88
C PRO A 38 -15.30 11.72 25.69
N ARG A 39 -16.51 12.21 25.99
CA ARG A 39 -17.40 12.70 24.94
C ARG A 39 -17.02 14.14 24.59
N PHE A 40 -17.03 14.47 23.31
CA PHE A 40 -16.92 15.86 22.87
C PHE A 40 -17.97 16.24 21.85
N SER A 41 -18.22 17.54 21.73
CA SER A 41 -19.05 18.13 20.69
C SER A 41 -18.46 19.45 20.21
N ILE A 42 -18.69 19.76 18.95
CA ILE A 42 -18.30 21.04 18.34
C ILE A 42 -19.47 21.56 17.53
N SER A 43 -19.82 22.83 17.72
CA SER A 43 -20.84 23.49 16.91
C SER A 43 -20.28 23.83 15.54
N ASP A 44 -21.12 23.79 14.52
CA ASP A 44 -20.73 24.14 13.15
C ASP A 44 -20.12 25.55 13.03
N ASP A 45 -20.55 26.51 13.83
CA ASP A 45 -19.99 27.88 13.81
C ASP A 45 -18.54 27.91 14.31
N LYS A 46 -18.26 27.32 15.49
CA LYS A 46 -16.89 27.14 15.99
C LYS A 46 -16.00 26.36 15.00
N LEU A 47 -16.54 25.28 14.40
CA LEU A 47 -15.81 24.51 13.41
C LEU A 47 -15.46 25.35 12.18
N LYS A 48 -16.41 26.12 11.63
CA LYS A 48 -16.16 27.03 10.50
C LYS A 48 -15.13 28.09 10.86
N ASP A 49 -15.16 28.62 12.06
CA ASP A 49 -14.23 29.66 12.49
C ASP A 49 -12.79 29.15 12.56
N VAL A 50 -12.55 27.95 13.09
CA VAL A 50 -11.23 27.31 13.03
C VAL A 50 -10.86 26.92 11.60
N LEU A 51 -11.79 26.39 10.81
CA LEU A 51 -11.51 26.02 9.41
C LEU A 51 -11.01 27.21 8.59
N LYS A 52 -11.51 28.43 8.83
CA LYS A 52 -11.00 29.64 8.16
C LYS A 52 -9.49 29.85 8.37
N SER A 53 -8.95 29.52 9.55
CA SER A 53 -7.53 29.69 9.84
C SER A 53 -6.70 28.55 9.26
N VAL A 54 -7.10 27.29 9.47
CA VAL A 54 -6.32 26.12 9.01
C VAL A 54 -6.39 25.92 7.50
N GLN A 55 -7.49 26.35 6.85
CA GLN A 55 -7.67 26.27 5.40
C GLN A 55 -7.21 27.53 4.66
N LYS A 56 -6.50 28.46 5.31
CA LYS A 56 -6.09 29.74 4.71
C LYS A 56 -5.30 29.53 3.41
N ASP A 57 -4.34 28.62 3.45
CA ASP A 57 -3.39 28.36 2.36
C ASP A 57 -3.88 27.30 1.34
N LEU A 58 -5.06 26.70 1.55
CA LEU A 58 -5.63 25.70 0.63
C LEU A 58 -6.24 26.36 -0.62
N HIS A 59 -6.31 25.62 -1.72
CA HIS A 59 -7.04 26.06 -2.92
C HIS A 59 -8.55 26.10 -2.65
N ALA A 60 -9.27 26.99 -3.35
CA ALA A 60 -10.69 27.24 -3.08
C ALA A 60 -11.59 26.00 -3.25
N ASP A 61 -11.24 25.11 -4.18
CA ASP A 61 -11.91 23.83 -4.43
C ASP A 61 -11.62 22.76 -3.37
N GLU A 62 -10.56 22.95 -2.59
CA GLU A 62 -10.15 22.11 -1.47
C GLU A 62 -10.74 22.58 -0.13
N LYS A 63 -11.22 23.82 -0.03
CA LYS A 63 -11.89 24.38 1.16
C LYS A 63 -13.30 23.83 1.29
N THR A 64 -13.40 22.61 1.81
CA THR A 64 -14.67 21.93 2.04
C THR A 64 -15.12 22.06 3.49
N PHE A 65 -16.44 22.04 3.69
CA PHE A 65 -17.08 22.02 4.99
C PHE A 65 -18.06 20.85 5.07
N THR A 66 -17.94 20.07 6.14
CA THR A 66 -18.88 19.02 6.53
C THR A 66 -19.26 19.24 7.98
N SER A 67 -20.57 19.32 8.25
CA SER A 67 -21.14 19.53 9.58
C SER A 67 -20.66 18.47 10.58
N ALA A 68 -20.44 18.86 11.83
CA ALA A 68 -20.06 17.96 12.91
C ALA A 68 -21.26 17.32 13.63
N LYS A 69 -22.47 17.43 13.07
CA LYS A 69 -23.72 16.96 13.68
C LYS A 69 -23.73 15.44 13.97
N ASP A 70 -23.24 14.64 13.03
CA ASP A 70 -23.23 13.18 13.15
C ASP A 70 -21.90 12.67 13.74
N PHE A 71 -20.80 13.16 13.18
CA PHE A 71 -19.43 12.92 13.65
C PHE A 71 -18.54 14.07 13.18
N LEU A 72 -17.45 14.32 13.90
CA LEU A 72 -16.43 15.25 13.43
C LEU A 72 -15.64 14.59 12.30
N SER A 73 -15.63 15.19 11.11
CA SER A 73 -14.82 14.72 9.99
C SER A 73 -13.59 15.60 9.81
N VAL A 74 -12.43 15.00 9.58
CA VAL A 74 -11.17 15.73 9.33
C VAL A 74 -10.37 14.98 8.26
N ASP A 75 -9.90 15.70 7.24
CA ASP A 75 -9.05 15.14 6.20
C ASP A 75 -7.65 15.73 6.26
N VAL A 76 -6.65 14.87 6.13
CA VAL A 76 -5.24 15.22 6.07
C VAL A 76 -4.66 14.63 4.79
N LYS A 77 -4.35 15.48 3.81
CA LYS A 77 -3.70 15.08 2.56
C LYS A 77 -2.18 15.16 2.71
N MET A 78 -1.53 14.02 2.54
CA MET A 78 -0.07 13.91 2.60
C MET A 78 0.43 12.94 1.55
N GLU A 79 1.42 13.35 0.77
CA GLU A 79 2.04 12.52 -0.26
C GLU A 79 2.66 11.23 0.32
N THR A 80 2.77 10.20 -0.51
CA THR A 80 3.46 8.95 -0.19
C THR A 80 4.93 9.19 0.12
N GLY A 81 5.45 8.53 1.16
CA GLY A 81 6.84 8.72 1.61
C GLY A 81 7.07 9.88 2.57
N THR A 82 6.06 10.70 2.88
CA THR A 82 6.21 11.85 3.81
C THR A 82 5.97 11.51 5.30
N GLY A 83 5.63 10.25 5.61
CA GLY A 83 5.50 9.75 6.99
C GLY A 83 4.08 9.73 7.57
N LYS A 84 3.03 9.56 6.75
CA LYS A 84 1.62 9.44 7.18
C LYS A 84 1.40 8.56 8.42
N THR A 85 1.99 7.37 8.45
CA THR A 85 1.90 6.42 9.57
C THR A 85 2.43 7.01 10.87
N TYR A 86 3.56 7.71 10.81
CA TYR A 86 4.11 8.43 11.96
C TYR A 86 3.15 9.53 12.43
N VAL A 87 2.63 10.32 11.49
CA VAL A 87 1.75 11.47 11.79
C VAL A 87 0.48 11.04 12.51
N TYR A 88 -0.26 10.04 12.00
CA TYR A 88 -1.48 9.61 12.69
C TYR A 88 -1.16 8.90 14.01
N THR A 89 0.02 8.28 14.16
CA THR A 89 0.45 7.68 15.42
C THR A 89 0.75 8.74 16.45
N ASN A 90 1.52 9.77 16.08
CA ASN A 90 1.79 10.91 16.94
C ASN A 90 0.50 11.65 17.30
N LEU A 91 -0.41 11.81 16.35
CA LEU A 91 -1.72 12.41 16.61
C LEU A 91 -2.53 11.64 17.68
N MET A 92 -2.48 10.30 17.70
CA MET A 92 -3.15 9.54 18.77
C MET A 92 -2.56 9.88 20.15
N TYR A 93 -1.24 10.04 20.24
CA TYR A 93 -0.57 10.47 21.47
C TYR A 93 -0.95 11.91 21.87
N GLU A 94 -0.96 12.84 20.92
CA GLU A 94 -1.38 14.23 21.17
C GLU A 94 -2.83 14.32 21.63
N LEU A 95 -3.74 13.61 20.94
CA LEU A 95 -5.15 13.58 21.32
C LEU A 95 -5.37 12.94 22.70
N HIS A 96 -4.53 11.98 23.06
CA HIS A 96 -4.53 11.39 24.40
C HIS A 96 -4.04 12.37 25.45
N ALA A 97 -2.88 13.00 25.22
CA ALA A 97 -2.27 13.93 26.16
C ALA A 97 -3.13 15.18 26.39
N HIS A 98 -3.72 15.75 25.34
CA HIS A 98 -4.50 16.98 25.43
C HIS A 98 -5.94 16.76 25.91
N TYR A 99 -6.57 15.64 25.51
CA TYR A 99 -8.02 15.46 25.68
C TYR A 99 -8.43 14.17 26.38
N GLY A 100 -7.47 13.31 26.76
CA GLY A 100 -7.75 12.02 27.40
C GLY A 100 -8.39 10.99 26.46
N LEU A 101 -8.37 11.20 25.14
CA LEU A 101 -8.85 10.22 24.16
C LEU A 101 -7.88 9.04 24.12
N ASN A 102 -8.37 7.82 24.31
CA ASN A 102 -7.51 6.65 24.42
C ASN A 102 -8.02 5.42 23.65
N LYS A 103 -9.23 5.47 23.08
CA LYS A 103 -9.79 4.43 22.19
C LYS A 103 -9.74 4.90 20.75
N PHE A 104 -8.86 4.30 19.96
CA PHE A 104 -8.71 4.58 18.54
C PHE A 104 -8.94 3.31 17.72
N ILE A 105 -9.56 3.47 16.54
CA ILE A 105 -9.70 2.39 15.57
C ILE A 105 -8.99 2.83 14.28
N ILE A 106 -8.02 2.04 13.82
CA ILE A 106 -7.33 2.27 12.55
C ILE A 106 -7.88 1.29 11.52
N ILE A 107 -8.40 1.83 10.42
CA ILE A 107 -8.89 1.05 9.28
C ILE A 107 -7.97 1.26 8.08
N VAL A 108 -7.47 0.15 7.55
CA VAL A 108 -6.61 0.12 6.36
C VAL A 108 -7.27 -0.66 5.22
N PRO A 109 -6.96 -0.43 3.94
CA PRO A 109 -7.72 -1.04 2.85
C PRO A 109 -7.30 -2.49 2.53
N SER A 110 -6.11 -2.92 2.95
CA SER A 110 -5.53 -4.22 2.54
C SER A 110 -4.69 -4.89 3.64
N LEU A 111 -4.49 -6.20 3.51
CA LEU A 111 -3.66 -6.98 4.44
C LEU A 111 -2.18 -6.54 4.45
N PRO A 112 -1.52 -6.23 3.32
CA PRO A 112 -0.15 -5.69 3.34
C PRO A 112 -0.02 -4.39 4.12
N ILE A 113 -0.95 -3.44 3.95
CA ILE A 113 -0.94 -2.18 4.69
C ILE A 113 -1.22 -2.43 6.18
N LYS A 114 -2.09 -3.39 6.51
CA LYS A 114 -2.32 -3.84 7.89
C LYS A 114 -1.05 -4.39 8.53
N ALA A 115 -0.30 -5.22 7.80
CA ALA A 115 0.96 -5.78 8.28
C ALA A 115 2.01 -4.68 8.49
N GLY A 116 2.13 -3.73 7.56
CA GLY A 116 3.03 -2.57 7.70
C GLY A 116 2.68 -1.71 8.92
N SER A 117 1.41 -1.36 9.09
CA SER A 117 0.93 -0.55 10.23
C SER A 117 1.12 -1.29 11.56
N LYS A 118 0.82 -2.60 11.60
CA LYS A 118 1.07 -3.45 12.75
C LYS A 118 2.56 -3.44 13.13
N ASN A 119 3.44 -3.67 12.16
CA ASN A 119 4.88 -3.72 12.40
C ASN A 119 5.38 -2.40 12.97
N PHE A 120 4.94 -1.26 12.42
CA PHE A 120 5.30 0.05 12.94
C PHE A 120 4.79 0.29 14.37
N LEU A 121 3.49 0.08 14.63
CA LEU A 121 2.88 0.35 15.93
C LEU A 121 3.36 -0.59 17.06
N THR A 122 3.80 -1.79 16.70
CA THR A 122 4.27 -2.81 17.68
C THR A 122 5.79 -2.86 17.82
N ASP A 123 6.52 -2.12 16.97
CA ASP A 123 7.97 -2.10 16.99
C ASP A 123 8.51 -1.48 18.31
N PRO A 124 9.40 -2.17 19.04
CA PRO A 124 9.93 -1.69 20.32
C PRO A 124 10.65 -0.34 20.22
N TYR A 125 11.35 -0.06 19.11
CA TYR A 125 12.00 1.23 18.91
C TYR A 125 10.94 2.34 18.79
N THR A 126 9.90 2.12 17.99
CA THR A 126 8.79 3.06 17.81
C THR A 126 8.07 3.34 19.13
N LYS A 127 7.78 2.31 19.93
CA LYS A 127 7.20 2.50 21.27
C LYS A 127 8.10 3.34 22.17
N ARG A 128 9.40 3.00 22.23
CA ARG A 128 10.39 3.75 23.02
C ARG A 128 10.49 5.20 22.58
N HIS A 129 10.45 5.45 21.27
CA HIS A 129 10.50 6.79 20.70
C HIS A 129 9.35 7.66 21.22
N PHE A 130 8.10 7.22 21.09
CA PHE A 130 6.97 8.01 21.58
C PHE A 130 6.95 8.12 23.12
N ARG A 131 7.30 7.04 23.83
CA ARG A 131 7.33 7.05 25.29
C ARG A 131 8.39 7.99 25.87
N ASN A 132 9.61 7.93 25.34
CA ASN A 132 10.79 8.59 25.91
C ASN A 132 11.19 9.83 25.11
N ASP A 133 11.46 9.70 23.82
CA ASP A 133 12.02 10.78 23.00
C ASP A 133 11.00 11.91 22.77
N CYS A 134 9.72 11.56 22.57
CA CYS A 134 8.62 12.52 22.49
C CYS A 134 8.05 12.89 23.87
N GLY A 135 8.42 12.19 24.95
CA GLY A 135 8.03 12.52 26.32
C GLY A 135 6.59 12.20 26.71
N TYR A 136 5.85 11.39 25.95
CA TYR A 136 4.46 11.06 26.29
C TYR A 136 4.31 10.15 27.51
N ASN A 137 5.38 9.43 27.90
CA ASN A 137 5.36 8.47 29.02
C ASN A 137 4.18 7.46 28.94
N CYS A 138 3.76 7.12 27.72
CA CYS A 138 2.60 6.30 27.42
C CYS A 138 2.95 5.29 26.31
N ASP A 139 2.34 4.11 26.35
CA ASP A 139 2.49 3.08 25.33
C ASP A 139 1.16 2.83 24.58
N ILE A 140 1.26 2.59 23.27
CA ILE A 140 0.14 2.08 22.47
C ILE A 140 0.05 0.55 22.62
N ASP A 141 -1.13 0.08 22.98
CA ASP A 141 -1.54 -1.33 22.98
C ASP A 141 -2.40 -1.60 21.75
N VAL A 142 -1.88 -2.44 20.84
CA VAL A 142 -2.50 -2.71 19.54
C VAL A 142 -3.29 -4.02 19.58
N CYS A 143 -4.61 -3.92 19.46
CA CYS A 143 -5.51 -5.04 19.27
C CYS A 143 -5.69 -5.31 17.76
N ILE A 144 -5.18 -6.43 17.25
CA ILE A 144 -5.22 -6.73 15.82
C ILE A 144 -6.46 -7.55 15.49
N LEU A 145 -7.36 -6.98 14.70
CA LEU A 145 -8.56 -7.69 14.26
C LEU A 145 -8.26 -8.56 13.04
N GLU A 146 -8.57 -9.84 13.16
CA GLU A 146 -8.39 -10.85 12.11
C GLU A 146 -9.66 -11.67 11.94
N SER A 147 -9.92 -12.09 10.70
CA SER A 147 -10.97 -13.07 10.43
C SER A 147 -10.48 -14.44 10.88
N LYS A 148 -11.19 -15.07 11.82
CA LYS A 148 -10.93 -16.47 12.21
C LYS A 148 -11.78 -17.41 11.36
N ALA A 149 -11.18 -18.52 10.91
CA ALA A 149 -11.93 -19.58 10.22
C ALA A 149 -13.01 -20.15 11.15
N LYS A 150 -14.23 -20.34 10.61
CA LYS A 150 -15.37 -20.92 11.36
C LYS A 150 -15.00 -22.34 11.83
N LYS A 151 -14.80 -22.54 13.13
CA LYS A 151 -14.78 -23.89 13.72
C LYS A 151 -16.22 -24.32 14.01
N LYS A 152 -16.55 -25.59 13.73
CA LYS A 152 -17.89 -26.15 14.05
C LYS A 152 -18.11 -26.12 15.56
N GLY A 153 -19.27 -25.66 16.02
CA GLY A 153 -19.71 -25.76 17.41
C GLY A 153 -19.87 -24.42 18.13
N LYS A 154 -18.77 -23.75 18.49
CA LYS A 154 -18.78 -22.55 19.33
C LYS A 154 -18.47 -21.27 18.56
N GLN A 155 -19.21 -20.21 18.87
CA GLN A 155 -18.99 -18.88 18.31
C GLN A 155 -18.35 -18.01 19.38
N PHE A 156 -17.05 -17.77 19.22
CA PHE A 156 -16.29 -16.95 20.16
C PHE A 156 -16.35 -15.49 19.75
N PHE A 157 -16.65 -14.62 20.72
CA PHE A 157 -16.55 -13.17 20.55
C PHE A 157 -15.13 -12.81 20.06
N PRO A 158 -14.96 -11.85 19.14
CA PRO A 158 -13.63 -11.52 18.62
C PRO A 158 -12.73 -11.00 19.75
N SER A 159 -11.71 -11.78 20.12
CA SER A 159 -10.81 -11.46 21.25
C SER A 159 -10.17 -10.08 21.14
N ALA A 160 -9.78 -9.65 19.93
CA ALA A 160 -9.24 -8.30 19.73
C ALA A 160 -10.24 -7.19 20.04
N VAL A 161 -11.54 -7.40 19.81
CA VAL A 161 -12.59 -6.44 20.20
C VAL A 161 -12.80 -6.47 21.70
N GLU A 162 -12.81 -7.66 22.30
CA GLU A 162 -12.92 -7.83 23.75
C GLU A 162 -11.77 -7.13 24.48
N ASP A 163 -10.52 -7.39 24.10
CA ASP A 163 -9.31 -6.77 24.67
C ASP A 163 -9.37 -5.24 24.49
N PHE A 164 -9.72 -4.79 23.28
CA PHE A 164 -9.83 -3.36 22.97
C PHE A 164 -10.88 -2.66 23.84
N VAL A 165 -12.02 -3.29 24.12
CA VAL A 165 -13.07 -2.73 24.98
C VAL A 165 -12.60 -2.74 26.44
N LYS A 166 -12.07 -3.87 26.92
CA LYS A 166 -11.65 -4.08 28.33
C LYS A 166 -10.46 -3.25 28.77
N ASN A 167 -9.59 -2.81 27.86
CA ASN A 167 -8.45 -1.99 28.22
C ASN A 167 -8.90 -0.67 28.88
N ASP A 168 -8.77 -0.59 30.20
CA ASP A 168 -9.31 0.51 30.99
C ASP A 168 -8.61 1.86 30.73
N ASN A 169 -9.39 2.94 30.67
CA ASN A 169 -8.95 4.33 30.61
C ASN A 169 -8.40 4.85 31.95
N ALA A 170 -8.58 4.13 33.05
CA ALA A 170 -8.01 4.45 34.36
C ALA A 170 -6.47 4.46 34.35
N HIS A 171 -5.85 3.75 33.41
CA HIS A 171 -4.41 3.80 33.20
C HIS A 171 -4.05 4.90 32.18
N THR A 172 -3.74 6.10 32.67
CA THR A 172 -3.32 7.27 31.87
C THR A 172 -2.06 7.06 31.03
N ASN A 173 -1.36 5.93 31.21
CA ASN A 173 -0.12 5.62 30.50
C ASN A 173 -0.34 4.65 29.33
N ARG A 174 -1.59 4.42 28.90
CA ARG A 174 -1.91 3.49 27.81
C ARG A 174 -2.96 4.03 26.84
N ILE A 175 -2.67 3.88 25.55
CA ILE A 175 -3.59 4.12 24.45
C ILE A 175 -3.97 2.78 23.83
N SER A 176 -5.26 2.52 23.67
CA SER A 176 -5.76 1.30 23.02
C SER A 176 -6.10 1.57 21.56
N VAL A 177 -5.56 0.74 20.67
CA VAL A 177 -5.73 0.88 19.22
C VAL A 177 -6.23 -0.43 18.64
N LEU A 178 -7.43 -0.43 18.05
CA LEU A 178 -7.92 -1.56 17.25
C LEU A 178 -7.48 -1.38 15.80
N LEU A 179 -6.65 -2.28 15.29
CA LEU A 179 -6.19 -2.26 13.89
C LEU A 179 -6.96 -3.30 13.06
N ALA A 180 -7.66 -2.84 12.03
CA ALA A 180 -8.48 -3.71 11.17
C ALA A 180 -8.35 -3.35 9.69
N ASN A 181 -8.55 -4.34 8.82
CA ASN A 181 -8.66 -4.11 7.37
C ASN A 181 -10.12 -3.99 6.93
N MET A 182 -10.36 -3.20 5.88
CA MET A 182 -11.67 -2.85 5.35
C MET A 182 -12.59 -4.07 5.11
N GLN A 183 -12.05 -5.19 4.63
CA GLN A 183 -12.84 -6.38 4.27
C GLN A 183 -13.62 -6.98 5.45
N LEU A 184 -13.18 -6.73 6.69
CA LEU A 184 -13.86 -7.17 7.91
C LEU A 184 -15.18 -6.42 8.15
N PHE A 185 -15.39 -5.28 7.48
CA PHE A 185 -16.59 -4.46 7.56
C PHE A 185 -17.47 -4.57 6.31
N THR A 186 -17.06 -5.35 5.29
CA THR A 186 -17.85 -5.56 4.07
C THR A 186 -18.51 -6.93 4.00
N ASN A 187 -17.79 -7.98 4.39
CA ASN A 187 -18.09 -9.36 3.98
C ASN A 187 -18.17 -10.36 5.13
N THR A 188 -18.10 -9.92 6.39
CA THR A 188 -18.06 -10.84 7.53
C THR A 188 -19.14 -10.54 8.55
N ASP A 189 -19.96 -11.56 8.85
CA ASP A 189 -20.97 -11.50 9.92
C ASP A 189 -20.35 -11.39 11.33
N MET A 190 -19.03 -11.57 11.43
CA MET A 190 -18.28 -11.53 12.69
C MET A 190 -18.55 -10.26 13.49
N LEU A 191 -18.72 -9.11 12.83
CA LEU A 191 -18.93 -7.85 13.55
C LEU A 191 -20.40 -7.53 13.80
N THR A 192 -21.31 -8.11 13.01
CA THR A 192 -22.73 -7.76 12.98
C THR A 192 -23.63 -8.75 13.72
N ARG A 193 -23.20 -10.00 13.92
CA ARG A 193 -23.97 -11.04 14.61
C ARG A 193 -24.04 -10.84 16.14
N LYS A 194 -25.01 -11.52 16.77
CA LYS A 194 -25.34 -11.39 18.21
C LYS A 194 -25.29 -12.72 19.00
N ASP A 195 -25.15 -13.84 18.31
CA ASP A 195 -25.22 -15.20 18.84
C ASP A 195 -23.85 -15.71 19.34
N TYR A 196 -23.08 -14.82 19.96
CA TYR A 196 -21.84 -15.19 20.63
C TYR A 196 -22.13 -15.80 22.01
N ASP A 197 -21.37 -16.84 22.37
CA ASP A 197 -21.56 -17.56 23.64
C ASP A 197 -21.32 -16.66 24.87
N TYR A 198 -20.46 -15.64 24.71
CA TYR A 198 -20.13 -14.64 25.73
C TYR A 198 -20.04 -13.25 25.08
N GLY A 199 -20.34 -12.21 25.85
CA GLY A 199 -20.20 -10.81 25.47
C GLY A 199 -19.14 -10.09 26.29
N VAL A 200 -18.88 -8.83 25.97
CA VAL A 200 -17.96 -7.93 26.70
C VAL A 200 -18.75 -6.72 27.21
N GLU A 201 -18.62 -6.35 28.48
CA GLU A 201 -19.35 -5.23 29.10
C GLU A 201 -20.87 -5.24 28.81
N GLY A 202 -21.47 -6.44 28.77
CA GLY A 202 -22.90 -6.63 28.45
C GLY A 202 -23.25 -6.56 26.95
N PHE A 203 -22.27 -6.36 26.06
CA PHE A 203 -22.46 -6.34 24.61
C PHE A 203 -22.19 -7.72 24.00
N TYR A 204 -23.21 -8.30 23.37
CA TYR A 204 -23.12 -9.57 22.64
C TYR A 204 -22.92 -9.38 21.13
N ARG A 205 -22.88 -8.13 20.67
CA ARG A 205 -22.61 -7.73 19.28
C ARG A 205 -21.34 -6.90 19.23
N PRO A 206 -20.30 -7.30 18.48
CA PRO A 206 -19.03 -6.57 18.45
C PRO A 206 -19.15 -5.11 18.00
N LEU A 207 -19.98 -4.80 17.00
CA LEU A 207 -20.22 -3.41 16.60
C LEU A 207 -20.86 -2.57 17.71
N ASP A 208 -21.78 -3.15 18.49
CA ASP A 208 -22.42 -2.42 19.60
C ASP A 208 -21.38 -2.12 20.70
N ALA A 209 -20.48 -3.06 20.98
CA ALA A 209 -19.37 -2.87 21.90
C ALA A 209 -18.40 -1.78 21.41
N LEU A 210 -18.00 -1.83 20.13
CA LEU A 210 -17.12 -0.83 19.52
C LEU A 210 -17.75 0.56 19.45
N LYS A 211 -19.07 0.65 19.24
CA LYS A 211 -19.80 1.92 19.30
C LYS A 211 -19.82 2.47 20.73
N ALA A 212 -20.02 1.60 21.72
CA ALA A 212 -20.13 2.01 23.12
C ALA A 212 -18.85 2.67 23.66
N VAL A 213 -17.67 2.29 23.16
CA VAL A 213 -16.39 2.89 23.58
C VAL A 213 -16.15 4.31 23.04
N ARG A 214 -17.03 4.83 22.16
CA ARG A 214 -16.95 6.17 21.55
C ARG A 214 -15.61 6.43 20.83
N PRO A 215 -15.21 5.58 19.87
CA PRO A 215 -13.88 5.61 19.31
C PRO A 215 -13.65 6.84 18.43
N VAL A 216 -12.38 7.20 18.25
CA VAL A 216 -11.92 7.99 17.11
C VAL A 216 -11.48 7.03 16.01
N LEU A 217 -12.05 7.19 14.81
CA LEU A 217 -11.75 6.36 13.65
C LEU A 217 -10.68 7.04 12.79
N ILE A 218 -9.59 6.34 12.52
CA ILE A 218 -8.53 6.76 11.59
C ILE A 218 -8.63 5.87 10.35
N ILE A 219 -8.73 6.49 9.17
CA ILE A 219 -8.77 5.77 7.89
C ILE A 219 -7.48 6.09 7.13
N ASP A 220 -6.71 5.05 6.83
CA ASP A 220 -5.52 5.14 5.97
C ASP A 220 -5.91 4.82 4.52
N GLU A 221 -5.35 5.56 3.56
CA GLU A 221 -5.63 5.44 2.14
C GLU A 221 -7.13 5.57 1.76
N PRO A 222 -7.76 6.73 2.05
CA PRO A 222 -9.19 6.97 1.89
C PRO A 222 -9.71 6.79 0.47
N HIS A 223 -8.88 6.91 -0.58
CA HIS A 223 -9.29 6.62 -1.97
C HIS A 223 -9.88 5.21 -2.17
N ARG A 224 -9.61 4.27 -1.25
CA ARG A 224 -10.19 2.92 -1.27
C ARG A 224 -11.56 2.81 -0.58
N PHE A 225 -12.00 3.88 0.08
CA PHE A 225 -13.21 3.97 0.91
C PHE A 225 -14.22 4.95 0.28
N THR A 226 -14.94 4.50 -0.74
CA THR A 226 -15.99 5.31 -1.38
C THR A 226 -17.29 5.25 -0.56
N ARG A 227 -18.12 6.29 -0.65
CA ARG A 227 -19.34 6.41 0.17
C ARG A 227 -20.39 5.33 -0.12
N GLU A 228 -20.36 4.73 -1.30
CA GLU A 228 -21.28 3.68 -1.75
C GLU A 228 -20.92 2.30 -1.17
N GLN A 229 -19.70 2.13 -0.66
CA GLN A 229 -19.24 0.85 -0.16
C GLN A 229 -19.90 0.50 1.18
N LYS A 230 -20.15 -0.81 1.37
CA LYS A 230 -20.73 -1.34 2.61
C LYS A 230 -19.93 -0.95 3.86
N ALA A 231 -18.60 -0.97 3.79
CA ALA A 231 -17.75 -0.60 4.93
C ALA A 231 -18.01 0.84 5.38
N TRP A 232 -18.11 1.78 4.44
CA TRP A 232 -18.41 3.18 4.76
C TRP A 232 -19.78 3.32 5.45
N ASN A 233 -20.79 2.61 4.94
CA ASN A 233 -22.11 2.58 5.56
C ASN A 233 -22.09 1.99 6.98
N VAL A 234 -21.27 0.97 7.24
CA VAL A 234 -21.07 0.42 8.59
C VAL A 234 -20.43 1.46 9.50
N PHE A 235 -19.45 2.23 9.03
CA PHE A 235 -18.81 3.26 9.84
C PHE A 235 -19.78 4.36 10.27
N VAL A 236 -20.56 4.89 9.31
CA VAL A 236 -21.46 6.02 9.54
C VAL A 236 -22.74 5.62 10.28
N ASN A 237 -23.30 4.44 9.98
CA ASN A 237 -24.63 4.07 10.50
C ASN A 237 -24.57 3.10 11.69
N GLU A 238 -23.52 2.28 11.80
CA GLU A 238 -23.45 1.24 12.84
C GLU A 238 -22.37 1.51 13.88
N LEU A 239 -21.13 1.79 13.47
CA LEU A 239 -20.03 2.08 14.38
C LEU A 239 -20.20 3.45 15.06
N GLN A 240 -20.64 4.46 14.30
CA GLN A 240 -20.91 5.83 14.77
C GLN A 240 -19.80 6.39 15.67
N PRO A 241 -18.55 6.51 15.16
CA PRO A 241 -17.45 7.07 15.92
C PRO A 241 -17.69 8.56 16.24
N GLN A 242 -17.00 9.10 17.25
CA GLN A 242 -17.08 10.53 17.55
C GLN A 242 -16.42 11.39 16.48
N SER A 243 -15.35 10.85 15.88
CA SER A 243 -14.61 11.50 14.79
C SER A 243 -14.14 10.47 13.77
N ILE A 244 -14.08 10.90 12.50
CA ILE A 244 -13.43 10.19 11.40
C ILE A 244 -12.31 11.08 10.86
N ILE A 245 -11.07 10.63 10.99
CA ILE A 245 -9.88 11.31 10.50
C ILE A 245 -9.28 10.50 9.36
N ARG A 246 -9.19 11.08 8.16
CA ARG A 246 -8.71 10.37 6.96
C ARG A 246 -7.32 10.88 6.55
N PHE A 247 -6.37 9.96 6.39
CA PHE A 247 -5.01 10.25 5.95
C PHE A 247 -4.71 9.61 4.60
N GLY A 248 -4.32 10.39 3.61
CA GLY A 248 -4.02 9.85 2.28
C GLY A 248 -3.31 10.83 1.35
N ALA A 249 -2.64 10.30 0.33
CA ALA A 249 -2.17 11.13 -0.79
C ALA A 249 -3.34 11.43 -1.76
N THR A 250 -4.21 10.44 -1.94
CA THR A 250 -5.36 10.51 -2.84
C THR A 250 -6.66 10.29 -2.08
N PHE A 251 -7.70 10.99 -2.51
CA PHE A 251 -9.06 10.90 -1.96
C PHE A 251 -10.03 10.42 -3.06
N PRO A 252 -11.16 9.78 -2.69
CA PRO A 252 -12.17 9.35 -3.64
C PRO A 252 -12.68 10.52 -4.48
N ASP A 253 -13.19 10.21 -5.68
CA ASP A 253 -13.93 11.18 -6.47
C ASP A 253 -15.43 11.02 -6.19
N ILE A 254 -16.12 12.14 -6.05
CA ILE A 254 -17.58 12.20 -6.00
C ILE A 254 -18.10 13.02 -7.16
N THR A 255 -19.24 12.59 -7.69
CA THR A 255 -19.96 13.37 -8.68
C THR A 255 -21.11 14.09 -8.02
N VAL A 256 -21.16 15.42 -8.19
CA VAL A 256 -22.25 16.27 -7.71
C VAL A 256 -23.02 16.86 -8.90
N GLY A 257 -24.32 17.02 -8.75
CA GLY A 257 -25.22 17.55 -9.79
C GLY A 257 -25.82 16.48 -10.69
N SER A 258 -26.65 16.90 -11.64
CA SER A 258 -27.35 16.04 -12.60
C SER A 258 -27.33 16.63 -14.00
N GLY A 259 -27.46 15.77 -15.02
CA GLY A 259 -27.50 16.18 -16.43
C GLY A 259 -26.22 16.91 -16.87
N LYS A 260 -26.38 18.08 -17.49
CA LYS A 260 -25.27 18.90 -18.02
C LYS A 260 -24.43 19.58 -16.92
N ASN A 261 -24.91 19.61 -15.68
CA ASN A 261 -24.23 20.25 -14.54
C ASN A 261 -23.46 19.24 -13.68
N LYS A 262 -23.16 18.06 -14.24
CA LYS A 262 -22.43 16.99 -13.56
C LYS A 262 -20.96 17.40 -13.39
N VAL A 263 -20.51 17.59 -12.15
CA VAL A 263 -19.11 17.93 -11.83
C VAL A 263 -18.52 16.84 -10.95
N THR A 264 -17.37 16.33 -11.35
CA THR A 264 -16.57 15.41 -10.54
C THR A 264 -15.56 16.20 -9.75
N LYS A 265 -15.53 16.01 -8.43
CA LYS A 265 -14.54 16.62 -7.54
C LYS A 265 -14.06 15.60 -6.51
N LYS A 266 -12.96 15.93 -5.82
CA LYS A 266 -12.49 15.12 -4.71
C LYS A 266 -13.49 15.14 -3.55
N ASP A 267 -13.69 13.98 -2.94
CA ASP A 267 -14.54 13.76 -1.79
C ASP A 267 -13.85 14.22 -0.50
N TYR A 268 -13.51 15.50 -0.41
CA TYR A 268 -13.05 16.11 0.83
C TYR A 268 -14.24 16.43 1.74
N MET A 269 -14.03 16.25 3.04
CA MET A 269 -14.95 16.61 4.13
C MET A 269 -14.53 17.93 4.75
N ASN A 270 -13.65 17.92 5.74
CA ASN A 270 -12.99 19.11 6.27
C ASN A 270 -11.48 18.92 6.07
N LEU A 271 -10.97 19.29 4.90
CA LEU A 271 -9.53 19.22 4.63
C LEU A 271 -8.80 20.27 5.45
N VAL A 272 -7.89 19.85 6.33
CA VAL A 272 -7.16 20.77 7.23
C VAL A 272 -5.67 20.86 6.89
N TYR A 273 -5.17 19.97 6.05
CA TYR A 273 -3.77 19.96 5.63
C TYR A 273 -3.65 19.35 4.23
N ASN A 274 -2.84 19.97 3.37
CA ASN A 274 -2.50 19.48 2.05
C ASN A 274 -0.99 19.62 1.83
N LEU A 275 -0.32 18.48 1.76
CA LEU A 275 1.05 18.35 1.28
C LEU A 275 1.02 17.44 0.05
N ASP A 276 1.03 18.05 -1.13
CA ASP A 276 0.95 17.34 -2.40
C ASP A 276 2.33 16.89 -2.91
N ALA A 277 2.36 16.19 -4.05
CA ALA A 277 3.59 15.73 -4.68
C ALA A 277 4.55 16.87 -5.06
N CYS A 278 4.00 18.00 -5.52
CA CYS A 278 4.79 19.14 -5.98
C CYS A 278 5.51 19.80 -4.82
N ASP A 279 4.80 20.08 -3.73
CA ASP A 279 5.35 20.67 -2.51
C ASP A 279 6.30 19.69 -1.81
N SER A 280 5.93 18.40 -1.73
CA SER A 280 6.82 17.36 -1.18
C SER A 280 8.14 17.26 -1.93
N PHE A 281 8.12 17.41 -3.26
CA PHE A 281 9.32 17.42 -4.08
C PHE A 281 10.11 18.73 -3.90
N ARG A 282 9.43 19.88 -3.91
CA ARG A 282 10.06 21.20 -3.73
C ARG A 282 10.75 21.34 -2.36
N GLU A 283 10.17 20.75 -1.33
CA GLU A 283 10.71 20.72 0.04
C GLU A 283 11.74 19.59 0.25
N ASN A 284 12.11 18.83 -0.80
CA ASN A 284 13.04 17.70 -0.74
C ASN A 284 12.64 16.60 0.29
N LEU A 285 11.34 16.44 0.52
CA LEU A 285 10.81 15.41 1.44
C LEU A 285 10.76 14.03 0.79
N ILE A 286 10.67 13.99 -0.55
CA ILE A 286 10.65 12.77 -1.34
C ILE A 286 11.75 12.80 -2.40
N LYS A 287 12.15 11.61 -2.86
CA LYS A 287 13.13 11.48 -3.95
C LYS A 287 12.49 11.89 -5.28
N GLY A 288 13.30 12.48 -6.16
CA GLY A 288 12.92 12.69 -7.55
C GLY A 288 12.76 11.40 -8.34
N VAL A 289 12.03 11.48 -9.44
CA VAL A 289 11.82 10.37 -10.37
C VAL A 289 12.69 10.60 -11.59
N ALA A 290 13.68 9.73 -11.79
CA ALA A 290 14.40 9.62 -13.05
C ALA A 290 13.78 8.45 -13.84
N LYS A 291 13.27 8.75 -15.04
CA LYS A 291 12.65 7.75 -15.91
C LYS A 291 13.58 7.48 -17.08
N GLU A 292 13.93 6.21 -17.27
CA GLU A 292 14.69 5.76 -18.43
C GLU A 292 13.80 4.79 -19.22
N HIS A 293 13.61 5.10 -20.50
CA HIS A 293 12.82 4.29 -21.40
C HIS A 293 13.73 3.39 -22.23
N PHE A 294 13.35 2.13 -22.31
CA PHE A 294 13.79 1.28 -23.39
C PHE A 294 12.70 1.37 -24.46
N GLU A 295 12.95 2.06 -25.57
CA GLU A 295 11.97 2.08 -26.66
C GLU A 295 11.96 0.68 -27.30
N PRO A 296 10.83 -0.05 -27.29
CA PRO A 296 10.69 -1.19 -28.18
C PRO A 296 10.74 -0.64 -29.61
N LEU A 297 11.51 -1.28 -30.49
CA LEU A 297 11.68 -0.83 -31.87
C LEU A 297 10.34 -0.79 -32.64
N SER A 298 9.32 -1.53 -32.20
CA SER A 298 7.95 -1.49 -32.72
C SER A 298 6.90 -1.05 -31.69
N LYS A 299 5.89 -0.32 -32.17
CA LYS A 299 4.70 0.12 -31.40
C LYS A 299 3.60 -0.96 -31.31
N LYS A 300 3.85 -2.19 -31.77
CA LYS A 300 2.85 -3.27 -31.76
C LYS A 300 2.73 -3.86 -30.34
N ASN A 301 1.57 -3.67 -29.69
CA ASN A 301 1.22 -4.27 -28.38
C ASN A 301 0.81 -5.74 -28.53
N GLU A 302 1.73 -6.55 -29.04
CA GLU A 302 1.51 -7.94 -29.43
C GLU A 302 2.50 -8.82 -28.65
N LYS A 303 2.00 -9.80 -27.90
CA LYS A 303 2.80 -10.71 -27.08
C LYS A 303 2.55 -12.16 -27.46
N ILE A 304 3.58 -12.99 -27.40
CA ILE A 304 3.56 -14.43 -27.59
C ILE A 304 4.15 -15.07 -26.34
N LYS A 305 3.46 -16.05 -25.77
CA LYS A 305 3.90 -16.80 -24.60
C LYS A 305 3.97 -18.28 -24.93
N LEU A 306 5.11 -18.93 -24.68
CA LEU A 306 5.17 -20.39 -24.72
C LEU A 306 4.42 -20.94 -23.50
N SER A 307 3.22 -21.49 -23.71
CA SER A 307 2.34 -21.89 -22.61
C SER A 307 2.60 -23.30 -22.11
N SER A 308 2.93 -24.23 -23.01
CA SER A 308 3.16 -25.63 -22.67
C SER A 308 3.85 -26.36 -23.82
N VAL A 309 4.54 -27.44 -23.50
CA VAL A 309 5.05 -28.41 -24.47
C VAL A 309 4.34 -29.75 -24.27
N GLN A 310 3.93 -30.41 -25.35
CA GLN A 310 3.29 -31.73 -25.34
C GLN A 310 4.22 -32.77 -25.97
N ASN A 311 4.57 -33.80 -25.18
CA ASN A 311 5.32 -34.99 -25.60
C ASN A 311 6.63 -34.73 -26.36
N LYS A 312 7.22 -33.53 -26.27
CA LYS A 312 8.37 -33.09 -27.10
C LYS A 312 8.10 -33.08 -28.61
N GLU A 313 6.83 -33.11 -29.00
CA GLU A 313 6.39 -33.14 -30.40
C GLU A 313 5.74 -31.82 -30.82
N SER A 314 5.04 -31.15 -29.91
CA SER A 314 4.40 -29.86 -30.16
C SER A 314 4.55 -28.89 -28.99
N ALA A 315 4.54 -27.61 -29.31
CA ALA A 315 4.62 -26.48 -28.40
C ALA A 315 3.42 -25.56 -28.62
N ASN A 316 2.72 -25.22 -27.53
CA ASN A 316 1.59 -24.31 -27.57
C ASN A 316 2.06 -22.89 -27.25
N PHE A 317 1.74 -21.95 -28.13
CA PHE A 317 2.01 -20.54 -28.00
C PHE A 317 0.71 -19.76 -27.85
N ILE A 318 0.61 -18.91 -26.84
CA ILE A 318 -0.51 -17.98 -26.64
C ILE A 318 -0.10 -16.64 -27.21
N TYR A 319 -0.80 -16.18 -28.23
CA TYR A 319 -0.69 -14.86 -28.81
C TYR A 319 -1.74 -13.92 -28.20
N SER A 320 -1.32 -12.82 -27.60
CA SER A 320 -2.18 -11.84 -26.95
C SER A 320 -2.01 -10.47 -27.58
N LYS A 321 -3.11 -9.86 -28.06
CA LYS A 321 -3.16 -8.52 -28.64
C LYS A 321 -4.26 -7.69 -27.98
N LEU A 322 -4.02 -6.40 -27.79
CA LEU A 322 -5.08 -5.45 -27.41
C LEU A 322 -5.90 -5.08 -28.64
N ASN A 323 -7.21 -5.33 -28.60
CA ASN A 323 -8.14 -4.86 -29.62
C ASN A 323 -8.39 -3.34 -29.46
N GLU A 324 -9.00 -2.71 -30.48
CA GLU A 324 -9.28 -1.27 -30.52
C GLU A 324 -10.06 -0.72 -29.31
N ASN A 325 -10.80 -1.59 -28.61
CA ASN A 325 -11.55 -1.27 -27.38
C ASN A 325 -10.75 -1.49 -26.08
N GLY A 326 -9.43 -1.73 -26.16
CA GLY A 326 -8.56 -1.98 -25.00
C GLY A 326 -8.77 -3.33 -24.30
N LYS A 327 -9.54 -4.26 -24.91
CA LYS A 327 -9.71 -5.64 -24.40
C LYS A 327 -8.63 -6.56 -24.99
N LEU A 328 -8.05 -7.41 -24.14
CA LEU A 328 -7.08 -8.42 -24.52
C LEU A 328 -7.77 -9.55 -25.29
N ALA A 329 -7.32 -9.82 -26.51
CA ALA A 329 -7.73 -10.96 -27.32
C ALA A 329 -6.58 -11.96 -27.38
N GLU A 330 -6.86 -13.23 -27.05
CA GLU A 330 -5.86 -14.30 -27.02
C GLU A 330 -6.19 -15.39 -28.05
N LYS A 331 -5.17 -15.92 -28.71
CA LYS A 331 -5.26 -17.08 -29.60
C LYS A 331 -4.14 -18.05 -29.29
N THR A 332 -4.45 -19.34 -29.28
CA THR A 332 -3.46 -20.39 -29.04
C THR A 332 -3.10 -21.06 -30.36
N PHE A 333 -1.79 -21.20 -30.61
CA PHE A 333 -1.21 -21.87 -31.76
C PHE A 333 -0.39 -23.07 -31.29
N ALA A 334 -0.54 -24.21 -31.95
CA ALA A 334 0.21 -25.43 -31.63
C ALA A 334 1.19 -25.70 -32.77
N LEU A 335 2.47 -25.51 -32.52
CA LEU A 335 3.54 -25.64 -33.51
C LEU A 335 4.43 -26.84 -33.22
N LYS A 336 4.93 -27.51 -34.25
CA LYS A 336 5.80 -28.68 -34.22
C LYS A 336 7.20 -28.36 -34.72
N LYS A 337 8.11 -29.32 -34.58
CA LYS A 337 9.46 -29.21 -35.17
C LYS A 337 9.37 -28.98 -36.68
N GLY A 338 10.10 -27.97 -37.17
CA GLY A 338 10.12 -27.54 -38.56
C GLY A 338 9.06 -26.48 -38.92
N GLU A 339 8.13 -26.16 -38.02
CA GLU A 339 7.15 -25.10 -38.21
C GLU A 339 7.68 -23.76 -37.67
N SER A 340 7.21 -22.65 -38.25
CA SER A 340 7.68 -21.29 -37.96
C SER A 340 6.68 -20.50 -37.11
N LEU A 341 7.19 -19.64 -36.23
CA LEU A 341 6.37 -18.62 -35.56
C LEU A 341 5.78 -17.58 -36.54
N GLY A 342 6.18 -17.61 -37.81
CA GLY A 342 5.52 -16.90 -38.91
C GLY A 342 4.02 -17.16 -38.99
N GLU A 343 3.53 -18.33 -38.55
CA GLU A 343 2.10 -18.62 -38.47
C GLU A 343 1.34 -17.75 -37.44
N ILE A 344 2.06 -17.21 -36.46
CA ILE A 344 1.53 -16.34 -35.42
C ILE A 344 1.66 -14.87 -35.81
N SER A 345 2.81 -14.49 -36.37
CA SER A 345 3.10 -13.15 -36.88
C SER A 345 4.16 -13.21 -37.96
N ASP A 346 3.92 -12.55 -39.11
CA ASP A 346 4.87 -12.50 -40.24
C ASP A 346 6.27 -11.99 -39.82
N ASP A 347 6.33 -11.12 -38.80
CA ASP A 347 7.58 -10.57 -38.25
C ASP A 347 8.48 -11.63 -37.58
N LEU A 348 7.97 -12.85 -37.33
CA LEU A 348 8.68 -13.96 -36.69
C LEU A 348 8.94 -15.14 -37.64
N SER A 349 8.87 -14.90 -38.94
CA SER A 349 9.08 -15.92 -39.97
C SER A 349 10.44 -16.63 -39.85
N ASP A 350 11.46 -15.93 -39.34
CA ASP A 350 12.83 -16.45 -39.13
C ASP A 350 12.95 -17.40 -37.92
N TYR A 351 11.92 -17.50 -37.09
CA TYR A 351 11.89 -18.38 -35.92
C TYR A 351 11.27 -19.74 -36.25
N VAL A 352 12.07 -20.60 -36.89
CA VAL A 352 11.72 -21.99 -37.18
C VAL A 352 12.13 -22.90 -36.01
N ILE A 353 11.21 -23.76 -35.57
CA ILE A 353 11.47 -24.68 -34.45
C ILE A 353 12.44 -25.78 -34.87
N ASN A 354 13.65 -25.77 -34.31
CA ASN A 354 14.68 -26.80 -34.52
C ASN A 354 14.51 -27.98 -33.53
N GLY A 355 14.13 -27.69 -32.29
CA GLY A 355 14.02 -28.68 -31.22
C GLY A 355 12.94 -28.35 -30.21
N ILE A 356 12.24 -29.37 -29.72
CA ILE A 356 11.27 -29.23 -28.63
C ILE A 356 11.75 -30.08 -27.46
N GLY A 357 12.17 -29.41 -26.38
CA GLY A 357 12.64 -30.02 -25.14
C GLY A 357 11.50 -30.37 -24.19
N LYS A 358 11.84 -30.75 -22.95
CA LYS A 358 10.81 -31.02 -21.92
C LYS A 358 10.06 -29.74 -21.52
N ASN A 359 10.81 -28.65 -21.34
CA ASN A 359 10.31 -27.38 -20.82
C ASN A 359 10.71 -26.17 -21.70
N PHE A 360 11.19 -26.41 -22.91
CA PHE A 360 11.72 -25.37 -23.79
C PHE A 360 11.51 -25.71 -25.27
N VAL A 361 11.60 -24.68 -26.12
CA VAL A 361 11.66 -24.77 -27.57
C VAL A 361 12.95 -24.10 -28.03
N GLU A 362 13.68 -24.76 -28.91
CA GLU A 362 14.93 -24.28 -29.52
C GLU A 362 14.66 -23.95 -30.99
N PHE A 363 15.10 -22.78 -31.42
CA PHE A 363 14.94 -22.27 -32.78
C PHE A 363 16.23 -22.45 -33.60
N GLU A 364 16.14 -22.39 -34.93
CA GLU A 364 17.29 -22.55 -35.82
C GLU A 364 18.39 -21.50 -35.62
N ASN A 365 18.04 -20.32 -35.10
CA ASN A 365 19.00 -19.28 -34.71
C ASN A 365 19.69 -19.56 -33.35
N ASN A 366 19.53 -20.76 -32.78
CA ASN A 366 19.98 -21.19 -31.45
C ASN A 366 19.33 -20.43 -30.28
N GLU A 367 18.26 -19.66 -30.50
CA GLU A 367 17.48 -19.11 -29.39
C GLU A 367 16.66 -20.21 -28.70
N ILE A 368 16.56 -20.13 -27.37
CA ILE A 368 15.79 -21.06 -26.56
C ILE A 368 14.71 -20.28 -25.81
N LYS A 369 13.45 -20.69 -26.00
CA LYS A 369 12.27 -20.17 -25.28
C LYS A 369 11.77 -21.18 -24.27
N ASN A 370 11.62 -20.76 -23.02
CA ASN A 370 11.16 -21.64 -21.94
C ASN A 370 9.64 -21.53 -21.73
N ILE A 371 9.02 -22.60 -21.23
CA ILE A 371 7.60 -22.55 -20.83
C ILE A 371 7.41 -21.42 -19.80
N GLY A 372 6.41 -20.58 -20.04
CA GLY A 372 6.10 -19.40 -19.24
C GLY A 372 6.74 -18.10 -19.75
N GLU A 373 7.77 -18.19 -20.61
CA GLU A 373 8.40 -17.02 -21.21
C GLU A 373 7.45 -16.33 -22.18
N SER A 374 7.30 -15.02 -22.01
CA SER A 374 6.51 -14.16 -22.91
C SER A 374 7.45 -13.22 -23.64
N PHE A 375 7.33 -13.16 -24.96
CA PHE A 375 8.11 -12.32 -25.83
C PHE A 375 7.19 -11.56 -26.80
N THR A 376 7.62 -10.42 -27.31
CA THR A 376 6.88 -9.65 -28.31
C THR A 376 7.05 -10.23 -29.70
N THR A 377 6.16 -9.87 -30.63
CA THR A 377 6.29 -10.24 -32.06
C THR A 377 7.52 -9.63 -32.72
N ASP A 378 8.11 -8.60 -32.13
CA ASP A 378 9.45 -8.16 -32.48
C ASP A 378 10.50 -9.15 -31.97
N VAL A 379 11.38 -9.55 -32.89
CA VAL A 379 12.59 -10.42 -32.85
C VAL A 379 13.54 -10.20 -31.63
N TYR A 380 13.21 -9.33 -30.68
CA TYR A 380 14.11 -8.86 -29.63
C TYR A 380 13.58 -8.97 -28.20
N ALA A 381 12.53 -9.72 -27.88
CA ALA A 381 12.00 -9.65 -26.51
C ALA A 381 12.88 -10.29 -25.41
N GLN A 382 13.70 -11.31 -25.73
CA GLN A 382 14.74 -11.78 -24.79
C GLN A 382 15.81 -10.71 -24.59
N SER A 383 16.18 -10.05 -25.69
CA SER A 383 17.02 -8.85 -25.70
C SER A 383 16.41 -7.73 -24.85
N TYR A 384 15.08 -7.54 -24.84
CA TYR A 384 14.45 -6.46 -24.09
C TYR A 384 14.57 -6.66 -22.57
N GLN A 385 14.20 -7.84 -22.04
CA GLN A 385 14.32 -8.11 -20.60
C GLN A 385 15.79 -8.12 -20.15
N GLU A 386 16.67 -8.74 -20.94
CA GLU A 386 18.11 -8.72 -20.68
C GLU A 386 18.67 -7.30 -20.67
N ASN A 387 18.30 -6.47 -21.65
CA ASN A 387 18.74 -5.09 -21.73
C ASN A 387 18.18 -4.23 -20.59
N MET A 388 16.93 -4.45 -20.17
CA MET A 388 16.37 -3.79 -18.99
C MET A 388 17.18 -4.13 -17.73
N ILE A 389 17.50 -5.41 -17.52
CA ILE A 389 18.33 -5.86 -16.39
C ILE A 389 19.75 -5.28 -16.49
N ARG A 390 20.35 -5.32 -17.69
CA ARG A 390 21.70 -4.78 -17.92
C ARG A 390 21.75 -3.29 -17.62
N LEU A 391 20.79 -2.52 -18.14
CA LEU A 391 20.68 -1.09 -17.89
C LEU A 391 20.44 -0.79 -16.40
N SER A 392 19.52 -1.49 -15.75
CA SER A 392 19.25 -1.27 -14.32
C SER A 392 20.47 -1.61 -13.45
N LEU A 393 21.26 -2.62 -13.81
CA LEU A 393 22.52 -2.95 -13.14
C LEU A 393 23.58 -1.87 -13.36
N ILE A 394 23.74 -1.37 -14.58
CA ILE A 394 24.65 -0.25 -14.88
C ILE A 394 24.29 0.96 -14.00
N ARG A 395 23.02 1.37 -13.99
CA ARG A 395 22.53 2.47 -13.14
C ARG A 395 22.68 2.17 -11.64
N HIS A 396 22.48 0.91 -11.23
CA HIS A 396 22.67 0.50 -9.85
C HIS A 396 24.12 0.70 -9.41
N PHE A 397 25.09 0.27 -10.20
CA PHE A 397 26.51 0.44 -9.89
C PHE A 397 26.96 1.90 -9.89
N GLU A 398 26.45 2.72 -10.81
CA GLU A 398 26.69 4.18 -10.80
C GLU A 398 26.25 4.80 -9.47
N ILE A 399 25.00 4.55 -9.05
CA ILE A 399 24.42 5.08 -7.80
C ILE A 399 25.08 4.44 -6.57
N GLU A 400 25.42 3.16 -6.62
CA GLU A 400 26.12 2.45 -5.54
C GLU A 400 27.48 3.06 -5.27
N ARG A 401 28.29 3.29 -6.31
CA ARG A 401 29.62 3.92 -6.17
C ARG A 401 29.49 5.31 -5.56
N GLU A 402 28.55 6.12 -6.03
CA GLU A 402 28.27 7.43 -5.44
C GLU A 402 27.88 7.34 -3.96
N ASN A 403 26.98 6.42 -3.61
CA ASN A 403 26.49 6.24 -2.24
C ASN A 403 27.53 5.63 -1.30
N PHE A 404 28.42 4.78 -1.82
CA PHE A 404 29.51 4.17 -1.06
C PHE A 404 30.63 5.18 -0.74
N ASN A 405 30.90 6.11 -1.66
CA ASN A 405 31.94 7.14 -1.50
C ASN A 405 31.52 8.31 -0.59
N ARG A 406 30.30 8.30 -0.07
CA ARG A 406 29.84 9.29 0.93
C ARG A 406 30.55 9.05 2.27
N ALA A 407 30.74 10.12 3.04
CA ALA A 407 31.26 10.04 4.41
C ALA A 407 30.44 9.07 5.29
N THR A 408 29.11 9.08 5.12
CA THR A 408 28.21 8.05 5.65
C THR A 408 27.73 7.20 4.48
N LYS A 409 28.24 5.98 4.40
CA LYS A 409 27.93 5.04 3.31
C LYS A 409 26.44 4.69 3.32
N ILE A 410 25.82 4.73 2.14
CA ILE A 410 24.42 4.38 1.95
C ILE A 410 24.35 3.09 1.11
N LYS A 411 23.58 2.10 1.57
CA LYS A 411 23.35 0.88 0.78
C LYS A 411 22.31 1.14 -0.31
N THR A 412 22.71 1.08 -1.57
CA THR A 412 21.80 1.13 -2.72
C THR A 412 21.00 -0.17 -2.82
N LEU A 413 19.72 -0.08 -3.18
CA LEU A 413 18.83 -1.23 -3.37
C LEU A 413 18.17 -1.11 -4.75
N ALA A 414 17.97 -2.25 -5.40
CA ALA A 414 17.16 -2.36 -6.63
C ALA A 414 15.97 -3.29 -6.36
N LEU A 415 14.80 -2.92 -6.89
CA LEU A 415 13.58 -3.70 -6.79
C LEU A 415 13.09 -4.02 -8.20
N TYR A 416 12.95 -5.31 -8.51
CA TYR A 416 12.42 -5.80 -9.77
C TYR A 416 11.00 -6.32 -9.56
N PHE A 417 10.07 -5.85 -10.38
CA PHE A 417 8.72 -6.42 -10.47
C PHE A 417 8.71 -7.44 -11.61
N ILE A 418 8.27 -8.66 -11.30
CA ILE A 418 8.26 -9.79 -12.22
C ILE A 418 6.84 -10.33 -12.35
N ASP A 419 6.49 -10.79 -13.54
CA ASP A 419 5.13 -11.29 -13.83
C ASP A 419 4.86 -12.65 -13.19
N ASP A 420 5.87 -13.52 -13.11
CA ASP A 420 5.77 -14.86 -12.54
C ASP A 420 6.84 -15.09 -11.48
N ILE A 421 6.42 -15.56 -10.31
CA ILE A 421 7.34 -15.91 -9.23
C ILE A 421 8.12 -17.18 -9.58
N ALA A 422 7.51 -18.09 -10.35
CA ALA A 422 8.12 -19.37 -10.71
C ALA A 422 9.33 -19.19 -11.63
N SER A 423 9.34 -18.19 -12.51
CA SER A 423 10.47 -17.90 -13.40
C SER A 423 11.75 -17.47 -12.66
N TYR A 424 11.63 -17.00 -11.41
CA TYR A 424 12.76 -16.66 -10.55
C TYR A 424 13.06 -17.75 -9.51
N ARG A 425 12.04 -18.38 -8.91
CA ARG A 425 12.24 -19.40 -7.87
C ARG A 425 12.50 -20.80 -8.40
N GLY A 426 12.17 -21.10 -9.64
CA GLY A 426 12.29 -22.45 -10.22
C GLY A 426 11.22 -23.44 -9.73
N GLU A 427 10.19 -22.95 -9.05
CA GLU A 427 9.08 -23.75 -8.54
C GLU A 427 7.76 -23.00 -8.77
N ASN A 428 6.77 -23.68 -9.33
CA ASN A 428 5.44 -23.10 -9.49
C ASN A 428 4.66 -23.10 -8.16
N SER A 429 3.49 -22.47 -8.12
CA SER A 429 2.63 -22.37 -6.92
C SER A 429 2.18 -23.71 -6.33
N LYS A 430 2.45 -24.83 -7.01
CA LYS A 430 2.13 -26.21 -6.60
C LYS A 430 3.37 -27.02 -6.19
N GLY A 431 4.56 -26.40 -6.17
CA GLY A 431 5.82 -27.06 -5.80
C GLY A 431 6.43 -27.93 -6.91
N GLU A 432 5.97 -27.80 -8.15
CA GLU A 432 6.57 -28.52 -9.28
C GLU A 432 7.76 -27.72 -9.83
N LYS A 433 8.86 -28.43 -10.15
CA LYS A 433 10.07 -27.82 -10.72
C LYS A 433 9.77 -27.18 -12.07
N SER A 434 10.02 -25.87 -12.17
CA SER A 434 9.95 -25.07 -13.39
C SER A 434 11.33 -24.52 -13.75
N SER A 435 11.47 -23.96 -14.97
CA SER A 435 12.69 -23.28 -15.39
C SER A 435 12.84 -21.95 -14.63
N ALA A 436 13.97 -21.76 -13.93
CA ALA A 436 14.32 -20.53 -13.23
C ALA A 436 15.03 -19.52 -14.16
N TYR A 437 14.61 -19.44 -15.43
CA TYR A 437 15.32 -18.72 -16.49
C TYR A 437 15.63 -17.26 -16.14
N LEU A 438 14.73 -16.57 -15.40
CA LEU A 438 14.91 -15.17 -15.05
C LEU A 438 16.00 -15.00 -14.01
N LYS A 439 16.10 -15.94 -13.06
CA LYS A 439 17.19 -15.98 -12.09
C LYS A 439 18.51 -16.24 -12.78
N ASP A 440 18.58 -17.26 -13.63
CA ASP A 440 19.81 -17.62 -14.34
C ASP A 440 20.29 -16.47 -15.26
N MET A 441 19.35 -15.81 -15.96
CA MET A 441 19.62 -14.61 -16.76
C MET A 441 20.14 -13.46 -15.89
N PHE A 442 19.49 -13.17 -14.76
CA PHE A 442 19.92 -12.11 -13.85
C PHE A 442 21.32 -12.37 -13.29
N GLU A 443 21.60 -13.58 -12.80
CA GLU A 443 22.91 -13.95 -12.24
C GLU A 443 24.02 -13.87 -13.29
N ARG A 444 23.74 -14.30 -14.53
CA ARG A 444 24.69 -14.16 -15.65
C ARG A 444 25.01 -12.69 -15.93
N ILE A 445 23.99 -11.85 -16.14
CA ILE A 445 24.18 -10.42 -16.47
C ILE A 445 24.85 -9.69 -15.29
N LEU A 446 24.44 -9.99 -14.06
CA LEU A 446 25.07 -9.44 -12.85
C LEU A 446 26.56 -9.76 -12.83
N ARG A 447 26.94 -11.02 -13.09
CA ARG A 447 28.36 -11.42 -13.13
C ARG A 447 29.13 -10.69 -14.24
N GLU A 448 28.56 -10.63 -15.44
CA GLU A 448 29.18 -9.91 -16.57
C GLU A 448 29.41 -8.43 -16.24
N GLU A 449 28.39 -7.74 -15.74
CA GLU A 449 28.50 -6.31 -15.41
C GLU A 449 29.39 -6.06 -14.20
N THR A 450 29.37 -6.94 -13.18
CA THR A 450 30.28 -6.84 -12.03
C THR A 450 31.74 -6.93 -12.47
N LEU A 451 32.09 -7.90 -13.33
CA LEU A 451 33.46 -8.04 -13.84
C LEU A 451 33.90 -6.79 -14.63
N LYS A 452 33.02 -6.27 -15.50
CA LYS A 452 33.27 -5.02 -16.21
C LYS A 452 33.47 -3.82 -15.28
N GLN A 453 32.75 -3.75 -14.17
CA GLN A 453 32.94 -2.68 -13.19
C GLN A 453 34.29 -2.83 -12.48
N ILE A 454 34.65 -4.04 -12.04
CA ILE A 454 35.94 -4.32 -11.38
C ILE A 454 37.12 -3.94 -12.29
N GLU A 455 37.04 -4.22 -13.59
CA GLU A 455 38.08 -3.86 -14.57
C GLU A 455 38.25 -2.35 -14.73
N LYS A 456 37.20 -1.56 -14.48
CA LYS A 456 37.24 -0.09 -14.55
C LYS A 456 37.75 0.57 -13.27
N LEU A 457 37.89 -0.17 -12.16
CA LEU A 457 38.31 0.39 -10.88
C LEU A 457 39.78 0.74 -10.90
N SER A 458 40.11 1.90 -10.34
CA SER A 458 41.50 2.29 -10.15
C SER A 458 42.15 1.51 -9.00
N PRO A 459 43.48 1.40 -8.95
CA PRO A 459 44.19 0.78 -7.82
C PRO A 459 43.89 1.42 -6.46
N PHE A 460 43.39 2.66 -6.45
CA PHE A 460 43.05 3.42 -5.24
C PHE A 460 41.64 3.11 -4.70
N GLU A 461 40.86 2.27 -5.38
CA GLU A 461 39.47 1.93 -5.00
C GLU A 461 39.35 0.53 -4.40
N SER A 462 40.39 0.07 -3.68
CA SER A 462 40.42 -1.26 -3.06
C SER A 462 39.29 -1.50 -2.05
N ASP A 463 38.80 -0.44 -1.42
CA ASP A 463 37.72 -0.53 -0.43
C ASP A 463 36.34 -0.69 -1.09
N TYR A 464 36.17 -0.18 -2.31
CA TYR A 464 34.92 -0.32 -3.07
C TYR A 464 34.89 -1.64 -3.85
N LYS A 465 36.05 -2.09 -4.32
CA LYS A 465 36.25 -3.40 -4.96
C LYS A 465 35.98 -4.56 -4.00
#